data_AF-A0A969UNN4-F1
#
_entry.id   AF-A0A969UNN4-F1
#
_cell.length_a   1.000
_cell.length_b   1.000
_cell.length_c   1.000
_cell.angle_alpha   90.00
_cell.angle_beta   90.00
_cell.angle_gamma   90.00
#
_symmetry.space_group_name_H-M   'P 1'
#
loop_
_entity.id
_entity.type
_entity.pdbx_description
1 polymer ?
#
loop_
_entity_poly.entity_id
_entity_poly.type
_entity_poly.pdbx_seq_one_letter_code
_entity_poly.pdbx_strand_id
1 'polypeptide(L)' 'MITVKTMKQIATSSVVPSYRSVSHLSHPSSRVLDRARVAAGFGRMSFSEARRQWLSDVYLTRHR' A
#
# COMPACT_ATOMS: atom_id res chain seq x y z
N MET A 1 -6.99 0.52 24.76
CA MET A 1 -8.14 -0.10 24.04
C MET A 1 -8.12 0.39 22.60
N ILE A 2 -7.69 -0.45 21.65
CA ILE A 2 -7.58 -0.06 20.23
C ILE A 2 -8.87 -0.52 19.53
N THR A 3 -9.73 0.43 19.15
CA THR A 3 -10.98 0.14 18.46
C THR A 3 -10.71 -0.02 16.97
N VAL A 4 -10.73 -1.26 16.47
CA VAL A 4 -10.61 -1.54 15.04
C VAL A 4 -11.93 -1.17 14.37
N LYS A 5 -11.98 0.02 13.76
CA LYS A 5 -13.14 0.47 12.98
C LYS A 5 -13.10 -0.15 11.59
N THR A 6 -14.25 -0.58 11.10
CA THR A 6 -14.38 -1.04 9.72
C THR A 6 -14.17 0.11 8.73
N MET A 7 -13.73 -0.19 7.51
CA MET A 7 -13.51 0.82 6.44
C MET A 7 -14.73 1.73 6.24
N LYS A 8 -15.95 1.18 6.35
CA LYS A 8 -17.20 1.93 6.24
C LYS A 8 -17.36 2.95 7.38
N GLN A 9 -17.03 2.57 8.61
CA GLN A 9 -17.08 3.45 9.78
C GLN A 9 -16.02 4.55 9.75
N ILE A 10 -14.86 4.28 9.14
CA ILE A 10 -13.81 5.29 8.92
C ILE A 10 -14.26 6.28 7.83
N ALA A 11 -14.83 5.79 6.74
CA ALA A 11 -15.32 6.63 5.64
C ALA A 11 -16.46 7.58 6.06
N THR A 12 -17.33 7.15 7.00
CA THR A 12 -18.42 7.99 7.52
C THR A 12 -18.04 8.77 8.78
N SER A 13 -16.83 8.57 9.32
CA SER A 13 -16.37 9.25 10.51
C SER A 13 -16.07 10.72 10.21
N SER A 14 -16.82 11.63 10.83
CA SER A 14 -16.67 13.08 10.71
C SER A 14 -15.31 13.63 11.20
N VAL A 15 -14.49 12.80 11.83
CA VAL A 15 -13.32 13.23 12.62
C VAL A 15 -12.01 13.27 11.82
N VAL A 16 -11.97 12.75 10.59
CA VAL A 16 -10.71 12.69 9.83
C VAL A 16 -10.80 13.48 8.52
N PRO A 17 -10.37 14.76 8.52
CA PRO A 17 -10.38 15.62 7.33
C PRO A 17 -9.64 15.03 6.13
N SER A 18 -8.62 14.20 6.33
CA SER A 18 -7.87 13.54 5.25
C SER A 18 -8.66 12.48 4.47
N TYR A 19 -9.84 12.06 4.95
CA TYR A 19 -10.75 11.22 4.16
C TYR A 19 -11.72 12.03 3.29
N ARG A 20 -11.96 13.32 3.60
CA ARG A 20 -12.74 14.22 2.72
C ARG A 20 -11.97 14.61 1.46
N SER A 21 -10.64 14.47 1.45
CA SER A 21 -9.82 14.70 0.26
C SER A 21 -9.74 13.51 -0.68
N VAL A 22 -10.51 12.44 -0.47
CA VAL A 22 -10.86 11.55 -1.59
C VAL A 22 -11.86 12.28 -2.46
N SER A 23 -11.35 13.31 -3.14
CA SER A 23 -11.95 13.91 -4.30
C SER A 23 -12.45 12.77 -5.18
N HIS A 24 -13.75 12.76 -5.45
CA HIS A 24 -14.42 11.85 -6.36
C HIS A 24 -13.43 11.37 -7.43
N LEU A 25 -13.05 10.09 -7.35
CA LEU A 25 -12.33 9.41 -8.42
C LEU A 25 -13.29 9.36 -9.61
N SER A 26 -13.37 10.48 -10.33
CA SER A 26 -13.82 10.53 -11.71
C SER A 26 -13.09 9.39 -12.41
N HIS A 27 -13.86 8.48 -13.02
CA HIS A 27 -13.38 7.22 -13.56
C HIS A 27 -12.00 7.40 -14.20
N PRO A 28 -10.91 6.94 -13.55
CA PRO A 28 -9.60 7.10 -14.13
C PRO A 28 -9.62 6.34 -15.46
N SER A 29 -9.23 7.03 -16.54
CA SER A 29 -9.18 6.41 -17.86
C SER A 29 -8.44 5.07 -17.76
N SER A 30 -8.90 4.05 -18.49
CA SER A 30 -8.31 2.70 -18.47
C SER A 30 -6.78 2.74 -18.60
N ARG A 31 -6.26 3.64 -19.43
CA ARG A 31 -4.82 3.91 -19.61
C ARG A 31 -4.09 4.34 -18.32
N VAL A 32 -4.71 5.16 -17.48
CA VAL A 32 -4.12 5.61 -16.21
C VAL A 32 -4.12 4.45 -15.21
N LEU A 33 -5.20 3.66 -15.15
CA LEU A 33 -5.27 2.47 -14.32
C LEU A 33 -4.23 1.43 -14.73
N ASP A 34 -4.03 1.22 -16.03
CA ASP A 34 -3.05 0.25 -16.52
C ASP A 34 -1.61 0.68 -16.19
N ARG A 35 -1.28 1.97 -16.34
CA ARG A 35 0.01 2.51 -15.89
C ARG A 35 0.21 2.33 -14.38
N ALA A 36 -0.82 2.60 -13.58
CA ALA A 36 -0.75 2.42 -12.14
C ALA A 36 -0.57 0.95 -11.74
N ARG A 37 -1.24 0.01 -12.43
CA ARG A 37 -1.07 -1.44 -12.22
C ARG A 37 0.33 -1.90 -12.54
N VAL A 38 0.89 -1.44 -13.67
CA VAL A 38 2.26 -1.76 -14.08
C VAL A 38 3.24 -1.24 -13.04
N ALA A 39 3.13 0.04 -12.64
CA ALA A 39 3.98 0.63 -11.60
C ALA A 39 3.88 -0.11 -10.26
N ALA A 40 2.67 -0.50 -9.85
CA ALA A 40 2.46 -1.29 -8.64
C ALA A 40 3.07 -2.70 -8.74
N GLY A 41 3.00 -3.33 -9.91
CA GLY A 41 3.64 -4.61 -10.20
C GLY A 41 5.15 -4.55 -10.05
N PHE A 42 5.78 -3.54 -10.67
CA PHE A 42 7.22 -3.30 -10.54
C PHE A 42 7.63 -3.03 -9.09
N GLY A 43 6.88 -2.21 -8.36
CA GLY A 43 7.15 -1.93 -6.95
C GLY A 43 7.04 -3.17 -6.06
N ARG A 44 6.10 -4.09 -6.36
CA ARG A 44 5.99 -5.36 -5.64
C ARG A 44 7.18 -6.29 -5.90
N MET A 45 7.63 -6.38 -7.14
CA MET A 45 8.80 -7.20 -7.49
C MET A 45 10.06 -6.67 -6.81
N SER A 46 10.35 -5.36 -6.91
CA SER A 46 11.53 -4.77 -6.28
C SER A 46 11.51 -4.91 -4.76
N PHE A 47 10.35 -4.71 -4.12
CA PHE A 47 10.20 -4.92 -2.68
C PHE A 47 10.44 -6.39 -2.29
N SER A 48 9.95 -7.34 -3.10
CA SER A 48 10.15 -8.77 -2.84
C SER A 48 11.62 -9.18 -2.95
N GLU A 49 12.36 -8.62 -3.91
CA GLU A 49 13.79 -8.86 -4.07
C GLU A 49 14.61 -8.26 -2.94
N ALA A 50 14.33 -7.01 -2.56
CA ALA A 50 14.96 -6.34 -1.43
C ALA A 50 14.72 -7.12 -0.12
N ARG A 51 13.49 -7.60 0.10
CA ARG A 51 13.15 -8.45 1.24
C ARG A 51 13.94 -9.76 1.23
N ARG A 52 14.10 -10.39 0.06
CA ARG A 52 14.89 -11.62 -0.07
C ARG A 52 16.36 -11.39 0.29
N GLN A 53 16.96 -10.31 -0.24
CA GLN A 53 18.34 -9.93 0.06
C GLN A 53 18.53 -9.64 1.55
N TRP A 54 17.62 -8.88 2.15
CA TRP A 54 17.65 -8.57 3.57
C TRP A 54 17.58 -9.84 4.44
N LEU A 55 16.66 -10.76 4.12
CA LEU A 55 16.56 -12.02 4.86
C LEU A 55 17.84 -12.85 4.69
N SER A 56 18.43 -12.94 3.49
CA SER A 56 19.68 -13.67 3.31
C SER A 56 20.83 -13.07 4.12
N ASP A 57 20.92 -11.74 4.20
CA ASP A 57 21.95 -11.06 4.99
C ASP A 57 21.76 -11.33 6.49
N VAL A 58 20.52 -11.28 6.98
CA VAL A 58 20.16 -11.63 8.37
C VAL A 58 20.52 -13.08 8.69
N TYR A 59 20.24 -14.03 7.79
CA TYR A 59 20.62 -15.43 8.00
C TYR A 59 22.14 -15.59 8.05
N LEU A 60 22.88 -14.95 7.13
CA LEU A 60 24.35 -15.04 7.08
C LEU A 60 25.02 -14.41 8.30
N THR A 61 24.52 -13.26 8.78
CA THR A 61 25.05 -12.62 10.00
C THR A 61 24.75 -13.41 11.26
N ARG A 62 23.64 -14.17 11.31
CA ARG A 62 23.25 -14.94 12.50
C ARG A 62 23.95 -16.29 12.63
N HIS A 63 24.51 -16.80 11.53
CA HIS A 63 25.26 -18.07 11.48
C HIS A 63 26.78 -17.88 11.43
N ARG A 64 27.26 -16.65 11.63
CA ARG A 64 28.67 -16.33 11.93
C ARG A 64 28.84 -16.19 13.44
#